data_AF-A0A2K3PU55-F1
#
_entry.id   AF-A0A2K3PU55-F1
#
_cell.length_a   1.000
_cell.length_b   1.000
_cell.length_c   1.000
_cell.angle_alpha   90.00
_cell.angle_beta   90.00
_cell.angle_gamma   90.00
#
_symmetry.space_group_name_H-M   'P 1'
#
loop_
_entity.id
_entity.type
_entity.pdbx_description
1 polymer ?
#
loop_
_entity_poly.entity_id
_entity_poly.type
_entity_poly.pdbx_seq_one_letter_code
_entity_poly.pdbx_strand_id
1 'polypeptide(L)'
;MANRCQTCYVTFDSIDALREHIWWYQEAQLHLPPRQHRVPWSQSYRPFCDHCTSWPHYENDTPEGDTSVEPDDENNDNGRDDGEDDPPAPAGKGQTFSCPDPKCNKTFTRIARLLPHFGKHVQCFEICVFCREPFSEAFSFLKHKCQNLKRSTAKKYYMRERHSQLRKYVIDKLARRPQHSPS
;
A
#
# COMPACT_ATOMS: atom_id res chain seq x y z
N MET A 1 19.05 21.04 -21.74
CA MET A 1 18.12 20.08 -21.10
C MET A 1 16.79 20.17 -21.86
N ALA A 2 16.20 19.07 -22.27
CA ALA A 2 14.91 19.09 -22.98
C ALA A 2 13.76 19.36 -22.00
N ASN A 3 12.86 20.30 -22.33
CA ASN A 3 11.67 20.57 -21.52
C ASN A 3 10.62 19.49 -21.81
N ARG A 4 10.55 18.45 -20.98
CA ARG A 4 9.67 17.29 -21.20
C ARG A 4 8.68 17.13 -20.05
N CYS A 5 7.41 16.93 -20.36
CA CYS A 5 6.39 16.60 -19.36
C CYS A 5 6.64 15.20 -18.78
N GLN A 6 6.63 15.05 -17.45
CA GLN A 6 6.87 13.76 -16.80
C GLN A 6 5.65 12.82 -16.86
N THR A 7 4.46 13.35 -17.14
CA THR A 7 3.22 12.57 -17.16
C THR A 7 2.96 11.95 -18.53
N CYS A 8 3.15 12.71 -19.61
CA CYS A 8 2.87 12.27 -20.98
C CYS A 8 4.12 12.13 -21.87
N TYR A 9 5.31 12.50 -21.37
CA TYR A 9 6.59 12.45 -22.08
C TYR A 9 6.70 13.31 -23.35
N VAL A 10 5.76 14.21 -23.60
CA VAL A 10 5.83 15.20 -24.69
C VAL A 10 6.94 16.22 -24.40
N THR A 11 7.71 16.55 -25.43
CA THR A 11 8.78 17.57 -25.41
C THR A 11 8.27 18.91 -25.92
N PHE A 12 8.76 20.00 -25.33
CA PHE A 12 8.35 21.37 -25.64
C PHE A 12 9.57 22.22 -25.96
N ASP A 13 9.39 23.18 -26.88
CA ASP A 13 10.47 24.07 -27.33
C ASP A 13 10.82 25.14 -26.28
N SER A 14 9.93 25.41 -25.32
CA SER A 14 10.14 26.37 -24.24
C SER A 14 9.60 25.87 -22.88
N ILE A 15 10.11 26.47 -21.80
CA ILE A 15 9.64 26.19 -20.45
C ILE A 15 8.21 26.69 -20.22
N ASP A 16 7.81 27.77 -20.89
CA ASP A 16 6.47 28.34 -20.76
C ASP A 16 5.43 27.45 -21.44
N ALA A 17 5.76 26.85 -22.59
CA ALA A 17 4.90 25.85 -23.23
C ALA A 17 4.72 24.59 -22.36
N LEU A 18 5.78 24.14 -21.67
CA LEU A 18 5.68 23.06 -20.69
C LEU A 18 4.79 23.44 -19.50
N ARG A 19 4.90 24.66 -18.97
CA ARG A 19 4.08 25.14 -17.86
C ARG A 19 2.61 25.22 -18.24
N GLU A 20 2.30 25.78 -19.41
CA GLU A 20 0.95 25.87 -19.94
C GLU A 20 0.35 24.47 -20.13
N HIS A 21 1.12 23.51 -20.66
CA HIS A 21 0.71 22.12 -20.76
C HIS A 21 0.38 21.49 -19.39
N ILE A 22 1.23 21.69 -18.37
CA ILE A 22 0.99 21.17 -17.02
C ILE A 22 -0.27 21.79 -16.41
N TRP A 23 -0.49 23.09 -16.63
CA TRP A 23 -1.68 23.78 -16.14
C TRP A 23 -2.97 23.22 -16.75
N TRP A 24 -3.03 23.11 -18.09
CA TRP A 24 -4.17 22.48 -18.80
C TRP A 24 -4.42 21.05 -18.32
N TYR A 25 -3.35 20.29 -18.10
CA TYR A 25 -3.46 18.92 -17.61
C TYR A 25 -4.07 18.85 -16.20
N GLN A 26 -3.67 19.76 -15.30
CA GLN A 26 -4.23 19.83 -13.94
C GLN A 26 -5.69 20.27 -13.94
N GLU A 27 -6.04 21.26 -14.77
CA GLU A 27 -7.42 21.73 -14.90
C GLU A 27 -8.34 20.63 -15.47
N ALA A 28 -7.89 19.90 -16.49
CA ALA A 28 -8.63 18.77 -17.02
C ALA A 28 -8.88 17.67 -15.97
N GLN A 29 -7.93 17.43 -15.06
CA GLN A 29 -8.10 16.45 -13.97
C GLN A 29 -9.17 16.88 -12.95
N LEU A 30 -9.40 18.19 -12.75
CA LEU A 30 -10.47 18.67 -11.86
C LEU A 30 -11.87 18.44 -12.43
N HIS A 31 -11.99 18.40 -13.75
CA HIS A 31 -13.27 18.21 -14.45
C HIS A 31 -13.61 16.74 -14.72
N LEU A 32 -12.69 15.80 -14.49
CA LEU A 32 -12.98 14.38 -14.64
C LEU A 32 -13.85 13.87 -13.49
N PRO A 33 -14.96 13.17 -13.76
CA PRO A 33 -15.80 12.62 -12.71
C PRO A 33 -15.00 11.62 -11.86
N PRO A 34 -15.10 11.64 -10.52
CA PRO A 34 -14.29 10.82 -9.60
C PRO A 34 -14.40 9.30 -9.81
N ARG A 35 -15.28 8.82 -10.70
CA ARG A 35 -15.41 7.41 -11.07
C ARG A 35 -14.44 6.93 -12.15
N GLN A 36 -13.72 7.80 -12.85
CA GLN A 36 -12.79 7.39 -13.92
C GLN A 36 -11.30 7.34 -13.52
N HIS A 37 -10.94 7.71 -12.28
CA HIS A 37 -9.60 7.46 -11.71
C HIS A 37 -9.31 5.96 -11.44
N ARG A 38 -10.22 5.06 -11.84
CA ARG A 38 -10.19 3.61 -11.55
C ARG A 38 -9.76 2.72 -12.72
N VAL A 39 -9.14 3.25 -13.77
CA VAL A 39 -8.42 2.40 -14.71
C VAL A 39 -7.01 2.13 -14.18
N PRO A 40 -6.63 0.87 -13.89
CA PRO A 40 -5.24 0.53 -13.69
C PRO A 40 -4.45 0.98 -14.91
N TRP A 41 -3.42 1.79 -14.70
CA TRP A 41 -2.54 2.33 -15.74
C TRP A 41 -1.83 1.26 -16.60
N SER A 42 -2.09 -0.03 -16.36
CA SER A 42 -1.51 -1.16 -17.07
C SER A 42 -2.32 -1.69 -18.25
N GLN A 43 -3.55 -1.22 -18.53
CA GLN A 43 -4.43 -1.94 -19.48
C GLN A 43 -5.03 -1.15 -20.66
N SER A 44 -4.71 0.12 -20.90
CA SER A 44 -5.32 0.84 -22.04
C SER A 44 -4.42 1.82 -22.78
N TYR A 45 -3.12 1.53 -22.89
CA TYR A 45 -2.28 2.13 -23.93
C TYR A 45 -1.84 1.06 -24.93
N ARG A 46 -2.73 0.74 -25.88
CA ARG A 46 -2.26 0.45 -27.24
C ARG A 46 -2.16 1.81 -27.93
N PRO A 47 -0.96 2.27 -28.32
CA PRO A 47 -0.82 3.55 -28.98
C PRO A 47 -1.37 3.44 -30.40
N PHE A 48 -2.33 4.30 -30.71
CA PHE A 48 -2.63 4.68 -32.08
C PHE A 48 -1.47 5.57 -32.54
N CYS A 49 -0.35 4.95 -32.95
CA CYS A 49 0.72 5.63 -33.68
C CYS A 49 1.55 4.60 -34.44
N ASP A 50 1.32 4.47 -35.75
CA ASP A 50 2.03 3.58 -36.68
C ASP A 50 3.48 4.04 -36.98
N HIS A 51 4.15 4.74 -36.05
CA HIS A 51 5.44 5.38 -36.32
C HIS A 51 6.51 5.25 -35.24
N CYS A 52 6.34 4.40 -34.22
CA CYS A 52 7.27 4.34 -33.08
C CYS A 52 7.96 2.97 -32.88
N THR A 53 8.30 2.25 -33.94
CA THR A 53 9.17 1.05 -33.87
C THR A 53 10.65 1.42 -34.07
N SER A 54 11.27 2.02 -33.05
CA SER A 54 12.67 1.75 -32.67
C SER A 54 13.09 2.66 -31.52
N TRP A 55 13.28 2.09 -30.33
CA TRP A 55 14.06 2.72 -29.26
C TRP A 55 15.17 1.76 -28.85
N PRO A 56 16.43 2.22 -28.77
CA PRO A 56 17.56 1.36 -28.42
C PRO A 56 17.59 1.06 -26.91
N HIS A 57 17.98 -0.16 -26.58
CA HIS A 57 18.29 -0.61 -25.23
C HIS A 57 19.44 0.22 -24.66
N TYR A 58 19.21 0.91 -23.54
CA TYR A 58 20.26 1.56 -22.76
C TYR A 58 20.50 0.74 -21.50
N GLU A 59 21.58 -0.04 -21.52
CA GLU A 59 22.13 -0.70 -20.33
C GLU A 59 22.82 0.35 -19.48
N ASN A 60 22.42 0.45 -18.21
CA ASN A 60 23.02 1.36 -17.26
C ASN A 60 23.68 0.53 -16.16
N ASP A 61 24.97 0.28 -16.34
CA ASP A 61 25.88 -0.10 -15.27
C ASP A 61 25.91 0.99 -14.20
N THR A 62 25.76 0.61 -12.93
CA THR A 62 26.10 1.51 -11.81
C THR A 62 27.03 0.77 -10.85
N PRO A 63 28.12 1.43 -10.40
CA PRO A 63 29.23 0.79 -9.72
C PRO A 63 28.91 0.52 -8.25
N GLU A 64 29.50 -0.56 -7.75
CA GLU A 64 29.43 -1.03 -6.38
C GLU A 64 30.18 -0.09 -5.44
N GLY A 65 29.58 0.23 -4.29
CA GLY A 65 30.26 0.95 -3.22
C GLY A 65 29.30 1.45 -2.15
N ASP A 66 29.17 0.68 -1.07
CA ASP A 66 29.53 1.11 0.30
C ASP A 66 28.73 0.35 1.37
N THR A 67 29.52 -0.23 2.27
CA THR A 67 29.23 -1.03 3.44
C THR A 67 28.44 -0.27 4.50
N SER A 68 27.11 -0.37 4.46
CA SER A 68 26.27 -0.05 5.62
C SER A 68 26.06 -1.28 6.48
N VAL A 69 26.62 -1.23 7.68
CA VAL A 69 26.43 -2.16 8.79
C VAL A 69 24.93 -2.33 9.03
N GLU A 70 24.36 -3.49 8.69
CA GLU A 70 22.96 -3.80 8.99
C GLU A 70 22.85 -4.07 10.50
N PRO A 71 21.95 -3.39 11.25
CA PRO A 71 21.60 -3.85 12.58
C PRO A 71 20.83 -5.16 12.46
N ASP A 72 21.39 -6.19 13.07
CA ASP A 72 20.87 -7.54 13.19
C ASP A 72 19.51 -7.49 13.93
N ASP A 73 18.43 -7.47 13.16
CA ASP A 73 17.06 -7.55 13.70
C ASP A 73 16.65 -9.04 13.65
N GLU A 74 17.38 -9.85 14.41
CA GLU A 74 17.02 -11.24 14.76
C GLU A 74 15.76 -11.23 15.62
N ASN A 75 14.61 -10.89 15.04
CA ASN A 75 13.33 -11.22 15.65
C ASN A 75 12.70 -12.40 14.90
N ASN A 76 13.38 -13.54 15.01
CA ASN A 76 12.86 -14.85 14.68
C ASN A 76 11.91 -15.30 15.80
N ASP A 77 10.79 -14.59 15.96
CA ASP A 77 9.68 -15.07 16.78
C ASP A 77 8.86 -16.08 15.96
N ASN A 78 9.48 -17.23 15.73
CA ASN A 78 8.80 -18.48 15.40
C ASN A 78 8.41 -19.18 16.71
N GLY A 79 7.68 -18.48 17.57
CA GLY A 79 6.87 -19.09 18.60
C GLY A 79 5.85 -20.03 17.95
N ARG A 80 6.22 -21.30 17.83
CA ARG A 80 5.26 -22.41 17.76
C ARG A 80 4.47 -22.37 19.07
N ASP A 81 3.33 -21.71 19.03
CA ASP A 81 2.28 -21.83 20.04
C ASP A 81 1.53 -23.14 19.81
N ASP A 82 2.27 -24.25 19.91
CA ASP A 82 1.74 -25.60 20.12
C ASP A 82 1.75 -25.82 21.64
N GLY A 83 0.88 -25.09 22.33
CA GLY A 83 0.65 -25.19 23.77
C GLY A 83 -0.85 -25.00 24.01
N GLU A 84 -1.60 -26.10 24.10
CA GLU A 84 -2.01 -26.68 25.38
C GLU A 84 -3.31 -26.05 25.86
N ASP A 85 -4.17 -26.91 26.42
CA ASP A 85 -5.43 -26.58 27.08
C ASP A 85 -5.22 -25.44 28.07
N ASP A 86 -5.40 -24.20 27.59
CA ASP A 86 -5.51 -23.01 28.44
C ASP A 86 -6.57 -23.36 29.49
N PRO A 87 -6.19 -23.49 30.79
CA PRO A 87 -7.15 -23.82 31.83
C PRO A 87 -8.26 -22.79 31.76
N PRO A 88 -9.55 -23.20 31.83
CA PRO A 88 -10.67 -22.28 31.66
C PRO A 88 -10.46 -21.13 32.63
N ALA A 89 -10.12 -19.96 32.06
CA ALA A 89 -9.90 -18.77 32.85
C ALA A 89 -11.12 -18.62 33.78
N PRO A 90 -10.90 -18.31 35.07
CA PRO A 90 -11.99 -18.13 36.02
C PRO A 90 -13.01 -17.20 35.37
N ALA A 91 -14.30 -17.55 35.49
CA ALA A 91 -15.45 -16.97 34.79
C ALA A 91 -15.72 -15.47 35.10
N GLY A 92 -14.68 -14.66 35.22
CA GLY A 92 -14.74 -13.23 35.03
C GLY A 92 -15.28 -12.97 33.63
N LYS A 93 -16.31 -12.11 33.57
CA LYS A 93 -16.98 -11.69 32.34
C LYS A 93 -15.94 -11.10 31.38
N GLY A 94 -15.36 -11.94 30.53
CA GLY A 94 -14.35 -11.52 29.57
C GLY A 94 -14.95 -10.49 28.63
N GLN A 95 -14.28 -9.33 28.52
CA GLN A 95 -14.70 -8.31 27.58
C GLN A 95 -14.64 -8.89 26.16
N THR A 96 -15.78 -8.90 25.47
CA THR A 96 -15.86 -9.26 24.06
C THR A 96 -15.78 -8.00 23.21
N PHE A 97 -15.10 -8.12 22.06
CA PHE A 97 -14.92 -7.04 21.10
C PHE A 97 -15.59 -7.42 19.78
N SER A 98 -16.58 -6.66 19.36
CA SER A 98 -17.29 -6.89 18.09
C SER A 98 -16.64 -6.12 16.96
N CYS A 99 -16.67 -6.69 15.75
CA CYS A 99 -16.29 -5.96 14.55
C CYS A 99 -17.29 -4.82 14.31
N PRO A 100 -16.84 -3.58 14.09
CA PRO A 100 -17.76 -2.45 13.91
C PRO A 100 -18.24 -2.29 12.46
N ASP A 101 -17.89 -3.21 11.55
CA ASP A 101 -18.45 -3.21 10.20
C ASP A 101 -19.90 -3.75 10.24
N PRO A 102 -20.90 -3.01 9.75
CA PRO A 102 -22.31 -3.38 9.88
C PRO A 102 -22.66 -4.67 9.12
N LYS A 103 -21.82 -5.10 8.17
CA LYS A 103 -22.01 -6.35 7.43
C LYS A 103 -21.25 -7.51 8.07
N CYS A 104 -20.57 -7.29 9.20
CA CYS A 104 -19.70 -8.27 9.83
C CYS A 104 -20.12 -8.56 11.28
N ASN A 105 -20.63 -9.77 11.52
CA ASN A 105 -21.10 -10.19 12.84
C ASN A 105 -20.02 -10.93 13.66
N LYS A 106 -18.73 -10.70 13.39
CA LYS A 106 -17.65 -11.41 14.08
C LYS A 106 -17.32 -10.74 15.42
N THR A 107 -17.11 -11.55 16.44
CA THR A 107 -16.71 -11.13 17.79
C THR A 107 -15.38 -11.79 18.16
N PHE A 108 -14.64 -11.14 19.07
CA PHE A 108 -13.30 -11.53 19.47
C PHE A 108 -13.13 -11.37 20.98
N THR A 109 -12.36 -12.25 21.61
CA THR A 109 -12.00 -12.15 23.04
C THR A 109 -10.80 -11.24 23.28
N ARG A 110 -10.02 -10.94 22.24
CA ARG A 110 -8.80 -10.12 22.31
C ARG A 110 -8.76 -9.09 21.18
N ILE A 111 -8.43 -7.85 21.51
CA ILE A 111 -8.27 -6.75 20.52
C ILE A 111 -7.22 -7.07 19.46
N ALA A 112 -6.18 -7.83 19.83
CA ALA A 112 -5.12 -8.30 18.93
C ALA A 112 -5.65 -9.18 17.78
N ARG A 113 -6.78 -9.87 17.96
CA ARG A 113 -7.45 -10.63 16.89
C ARG A 113 -8.44 -9.77 16.09
N LEU A 114 -9.08 -8.79 16.73
CA LEU A 114 -9.99 -7.85 16.08
C LEU A 114 -9.26 -6.94 15.08
N LEU A 115 -8.11 -6.37 15.44
CA LEU A 115 -7.36 -5.46 14.57
C LEU A 115 -7.03 -6.03 13.17
N PRO A 116 -6.37 -7.19 13.04
CA PRO A 116 -6.09 -7.79 11.74
C PRO A 116 -7.37 -8.20 11.01
N HIS A 117 -8.41 -8.62 11.72
CA HIS A 117 -9.71 -8.88 11.12
C HIS A 117 -10.32 -7.61 10.51
N PHE A 118 -10.36 -6.52 11.27
CA PHE A 118 -10.93 -5.25 10.84
C PHE A 118 -10.16 -4.66 9.65
N GLY A 119 -8.85 -4.89 9.57
CA GLY A 119 -8.03 -4.53 8.42
C GLY A 119 -8.50 -5.13 7.08
N LYS A 120 -9.30 -6.20 7.07
CA LYS A 120 -9.93 -6.75 5.84
C LYS A 120 -11.08 -5.89 5.32
N HIS A 121 -11.74 -5.14 6.20
CA HIS A 121 -12.82 -4.22 5.84
C HIS A 121 -12.29 -2.84 5.43
N VAL A 122 -11.02 -2.56 5.72
CA VAL A 122 -10.38 -1.32 5.35
C VAL A 122 -9.86 -1.42 3.92
N GLN A 123 -10.54 -0.70 3.02
CA GLN A 123 -10.06 -0.53 1.64
C GLN A 123 -8.64 0.03 1.63
N CYS A 124 -7.82 -0.59 0.79
CA CYS A 124 -6.44 -0.22 0.52
C CYS A 124 -6.29 -0.05 -1.00
N PHE A 125 -5.37 0.81 -1.41
CA PHE A 125 -5.03 1.02 -2.82
C PHE A 125 -3.51 1.02 -3.01
N GLU A 126 -2.80 0.36 -2.10
CA GLU A 126 -1.35 0.28 -2.14
C GLU A 126 -0.88 -0.72 -3.18
N ILE A 127 0.31 -0.46 -3.71
CA ILE A 127 1.03 -1.36 -4.61
C ILE A 127 2.38 -1.66 -3.97
N CYS A 128 2.74 -2.94 -3.91
CA CYS A 128 4.06 -3.32 -3.41
C CYS A 128 5.16 -2.81 -4.36
N VAL A 129 6.08 -1.98 -3.87
CA VAL A 129 7.17 -1.39 -4.68
C VAL A 129 8.22 -2.39 -5.18
N PHE A 130 8.15 -3.63 -4.68
CA PHE A 130 9.04 -4.73 -5.06
C PHE A 130 8.43 -5.64 -6.12
N CYS A 131 7.23 -6.19 -5.91
CA CYS A 131 6.57 -7.10 -6.87
C CYS A 131 5.48 -6.46 -7.73
N ARG A 132 5.14 -5.19 -7.49
CA ARG A 132 4.05 -4.45 -8.17
C ARG A 132 2.66 -5.06 -8.01
N GLU A 133 2.47 -5.93 -7.03
CA GLU A 133 1.16 -6.48 -6.69
C GLU A 133 0.26 -5.39 -6.09
N PRO A 134 -0.96 -5.17 -6.62
CA PRO A 134 -1.93 -4.24 -6.07
C PRO A 134 -2.74 -4.90 -4.95
N PHE A 135 -3.07 -4.13 -3.91
CA PHE A 135 -3.85 -4.61 -2.76
C PHE A 135 -5.12 -3.79 -2.59
N SER A 136 -6.26 -4.48 -2.51
CA SER A 136 -7.58 -3.89 -2.26
C SER A 136 -7.92 -3.76 -0.77
N GLU A 137 -7.19 -4.46 0.09
CA GLU A 137 -7.45 -4.56 1.53
C GLU A 137 -6.19 -4.27 2.34
N ALA A 138 -6.35 -3.54 3.45
CA ALA A 138 -5.22 -3.13 4.27
C ALA A 138 -4.52 -4.34 4.91
N PHE A 139 -5.29 -5.31 5.39
CA PHE A 139 -4.72 -6.53 5.97
C PHE A 139 -3.87 -7.32 4.97
N SER A 140 -4.31 -7.40 3.71
CA SER A 140 -3.60 -8.11 2.65
C SER A 140 -2.26 -7.45 2.33
N PHE A 141 -2.21 -6.11 2.27
CA PHE A 141 -0.94 -5.38 2.15
C PHE A 141 -0.03 -5.57 3.36
N LEU A 142 -0.56 -5.46 4.58
CA LEU A 142 0.22 -5.60 5.82
C LEU A 142 0.80 -7.01 6.03
N LYS A 143 0.12 -8.05 5.54
CA LYS A 143 0.58 -9.45 5.61
C LYS A 143 1.51 -9.82 4.44
N HIS A 144 1.59 -8.98 3.41
CA HIS A 144 2.38 -9.28 2.22
C HIS A 144 3.86 -9.46 2.56
N LYS A 145 4.39 -10.66 2.26
CA LYS A 145 5.81 -10.98 2.34
C LYS A 145 6.36 -11.04 0.91
N CYS A 146 6.98 -9.95 0.46
CA CYS A 146 7.52 -9.90 -0.89
C CYS A 146 8.76 -10.78 -1.03
N GLN A 147 8.76 -11.70 -1.99
CA GLN A 147 9.92 -12.54 -2.30
C GLN A 147 11.06 -11.71 -2.96
N ASN A 148 10.72 -10.59 -3.59
CA ASN A 148 11.65 -9.71 -4.32
C ASN A 148 12.29 -8.63 -3.41
N LEU A 149 12.43 -8.88 -2.10
CA LEU A 149 12.91 -7.88 -1.13
C LEU A 149 14.40 -7.49 -1.28
N LYS A 150 15.08 -8.02 -2.29
CA LYS A 150 16.52 -7.92 -2.42
C LYS A 150 16.89 -6.55 -3.02
N ARG A 151 17.75 -5.81 -2.31
CA ARG A 151 18.67 -4.75 -2.81
C ARG A 151 18.28 -3.27 -2.74
N SER A 152 17.12 -2.86 -2.23
CA SER A 152 16.83 -1.41 -2.10
C SER A 152 16.46 -1.01 -0.67
N THR A 153 17.40 -0.36 0.02
CA THR A 153 17.20 0.27 1.34
C THR A 153 16.08 1.30 1.32
N ALA A 154 16.03 2.15 0.28
CA ALA A 154 14.96 3.13 0.09
C ALA A 154 13.57 2.46 -0.01
N LYS A 155 13.44 1.38 -0.79
CA LYS A 155 12.17 0.64 -0.88
C LYS A 155 11.81 -0.07 0.42
N LYS A 156 12.79 -0.64 1.14
CA LYS A 156 12.58 -1.23 2.47
C LYS A 156 12.03 -0.19 3.44
N TYR A 157 12.64 0.99 3.48
CA TYR A 157 12.19 2.11 4.31
C TYR A 157 10.76 2.54 3.96
N TYR A 158 10.47 2.74 2.67
CA TYR A 158 9.11 3.05 2.19
C TYR A 158 8.09 2.02 2.67
N MET A 159 8.37 0.72 2.50
CA MET A 159 7.44 -0.33 2.91
C MET A 159 7.21 -0.34 4.43
N ARG A 160 8.27 -0.16 5.23
CA ARG A 160 8.16 -0.08 6.69
C ARG A 160 7.29 1.10 7.14
N GLU A 161 7.58 2.28 6.61
CA GLU A 161 6.84 3.50 6.93
C GLU A 161 5.37 3.37 6.50
N ARG A 162 5.12 2.85 5.29
CA ARG A 162 3.76 2.65 4.80
C ARG A 162 2.99 1.61 5.63
N HIS A 163 3.64 0.54 6.08
CA HIS A 163 3.05 -0.41 7.01
C HIS A 163 2.67 0.26 8.34
N SER A 164 3.52 1.12 8.89
CA SER A 164 3.25 1.87 10.12
C SER A 164 2.03 2.79 9.97
N GLN A 165 2.01 3.59 8.91
CA GLN A 165 0.90 4.51 8.61
C GLN A 165 -0.42 3.76 8.42
N LEU A 166 -0.41 2.65 7.69
CA LEU A 166 -1.62 1.88 7.42
C LEU A 166 -2.14 1.19 8.68
N ARG A 167 -1.26 0.68 9.56
CA ARG A 167 -1.65 0.16 10.89
C ARG A 167 -2.30 1.23 11.74
N LYS A 168 -1.69 2.43 11.82
CA LYS A 168 -2.25 3.57 12.56
C LYS A 168 -3.63 3.95 12.01
N TYR A 169 -3.78 4.03 10.69
CA TYR A 169 -5.07 4.30 10.05
C TYR A 169 -6.14 3.25 10.38
N VAL A 170 -5.80 1.96 10.39
CA VAL A 170 -6.73 0.89 10.78
C VAL A 170 -7.17 1.04 12.24
N ILE A 171 -6.23 1.34 13.15
CA ILE A 171 -6.51 1.58 14.58
C ILE A 171 -7.41 2.79 14.75
N ASP A 172 -7.07 3.93 14.14
CA ASP A 172 -7.85 5.16 14.23
C ASP A 172 -9.27 4.98 13.68
N LYS A 173 -9.39 4.23 12.57
CA LYS A 173 -10.69 3.92 11.96
C LYS A 173 -11.53 2.98 12.81
N LEU A 174 -10.90 2.06 13.54
CA LEU A 174 -11.56 1.21 14.53
C LEU A 174 -12.05 2.04 15.73
N ALA A 175 -11.22 2.94 16.24
CA ALA A 175 -11.53 3.79 17.39
C ALA A 175 -12.67 4.80 17.12
N ARG A 176 -12.80 5.29 15.88
CA ARG A 176 -13.85 6.25 15.49
C ARG A 176 -15.25 5.64 15.36
N ARG A 177 -15.38 4.31 15.30
CA ARG A 177 -16.70 3.69 15.20
C ARG A 177 -17.30 3.52 16.60
N PRO A 178 -18.48 4.09 16.87
CA PRO A 178 -19.13 3.88 18.15
C PRO A 178 -19.37 2.38 18.32
N GLN A 179 -18.82 1.82 19.40
CA GLN A 179 -19.19 0.50 19.87
C GLN A 179 -20.65 0.65 20.31
N HIS A 180 -21.60 0.25 19.46
CA HIS A 180 -22.99 0.15 19.87
C HIS A 180 -23.04 -0.97 20.91
N SER A 181 -22.96 -0.59 22.19
CA SER A 181 -23.26 -1.50 23.30
C SER A 181 -24.71 -1.95 23.12
N PRO A 182 -24.97 -3.25 22.93
CA PRO A 182 -26.35 -3.73 22.96
C PRO A 182 -26.94 -3.37 24.34
N SER A 183 -28.01 -2.57 24.31
CA SER A 183 -28.82 -2.23 25.49
C SER A 183 -29.78 -3.35 25.83
#